data_AF-A0A231GTU9-F1
#
_entry.id   AF-A0A231GTU9-F1
#
_cell.length_a   1.000
_cell.length_b   1.000
_cell.length_c   1.000
_cell.angle_alpha   90.00
_cell.angle_beta   90.00
_cell.angle_gamma   90.00
#
_symmetry.space_group_name_H-M   'P 1'
#
loop_
_entity.id
_entity.type
_entity.pdbx_description
1 polymer ?
#
loop_
_entity_poly.entity_id
_entity_poly.type
_entity_poly.pdbx_seq_one_letter_code
_entity_poly.pdbx_strand_id
1 'polypeptide(L)'
;MTEPGPGRAARSIEQWQAKLLARIDRLAREYAMVQARGFTGYDGTDASPEQEWRSHLDALEAERETTEQLAIELGIPPQWVEHARTNGTEAAQHPSPTPEIANAVVDPATQADSSEASSASKQLFIDMAVVDVWHVHRMALLSAARDARLSAGRLGLGADPVADMQFHRNMALHHQRAAGLSDAAQLSEPEVAALWDSPQVRTARHQAAQQINRWDDLHLEFEWRRYTQPVTDPALPPYIPTDPATGAPTSRAQAPPPAPEELIGRAAAALGIDPERTDRLPIHHATAIDIALPATTDRDWQSGPAPAPPAAATGPDLGPDP
;
A
#
# COMPACT_ATOMS: atom_id res chain seq x y z
N MET A 1 20.56 -21.77 27.63
CA MET A 1 19.26 -21.18 27.24
C MET A 1 19.54 -19.76 26.82
N THR A 2 19.45 -19.46 25.53
CA THR A 2 19.89 -18.19 24.94
C THR A 2 18.66 -17.40 24.52
N GLU A 3 18.50 -16.20 25.05
CA GLU A 3 17.36 -15.30 24.82
C GLU A 3 17.28 -14.81 23.36
N PRO A 4 16.08 -14.64 22.76
CA PRO A 4 15.94 -13.96 21.47
C PRO A 4 15.85 -12.45 21.69
N GLY A 5 16.88 -11.71 21.27
CA GLY A 5 17.07 -10.30 21.60
C GLY A 5 16.17 -9.26 20.87
N PRO A 6 16.01 -8.06 21.45
CA PRO A 6 15.08 -6.98 21.05
C PRO A 6 15.37 -6.26 19.70
N GLY A 7 16.25 -6.79 18.86
CA GLY A 7 16.71 -6.11 17.65
C GLY A 7 15.94 -6.35 16.35
N ARG A 8 15.02 -7.34 16.28
CA ARG A 8 14.51 -7.86 14.99
C ARG A 8 13.49 -6.99 14.25
N ALA A 9 12.88 -6.10 15.00
CA ALA A 9 11.90 -5.17 14.50
C ALA A 9 12.52 -3.78 14.23
N ALA A 10 13.69 -3.46 14.84
CA ALA A 10 14.51 -2.23 14.64
C ALA A 10 14.76 -2.05 13.17
N ARG A 11 15.54 -3.04 12.78
CA ARG A 11 15.42 -3.92 11.63
C ARG A 11 14.10 -3.73 10.89
N SER A 12 12.99 -4.46 10.99
CA SER A 12 11.64 -3.96 10.60
C SER A 12 11.45 -2.72 9.71
N ILE A 13 11.29 -1.58 10.39
CA ILE A 13 11.00 -0.27 9.79
C ILE A 13 12.24 0.48 9.38
N GLU A 14 13.31 0.40 10.16
CA GLU A 14 14.62 0.87 9.71
C GLU A 14 15.07 0.05 8.50
N GLN A 15 14.56 -1.16 8.27
CA GLN A 15 14.83 -2.07 7.14
C GLN A 15 13.95 -1.71 5.97
N TRP A 16 12.68 -1.33 6.13
CA TRP A 16 11.92 -0.87 4.95
C TRP A 16 12.35 0.55 4.54
N GLN A 17 12.62 1.44 5.51
CA GLN A 17 13.20 2.75 5.25
C GLN A 17 14.61 2.58 4.68
N ALA A 18 15.46 1.73 5.26
CA ALA A 18 16.78 1.42 4.67
C ALA A 18 16.67 0.64 3.37
N LYS A 19 15.63 -0.14 3.10
CA LYS A 19 15.43 -0.80 1.80
C LYS A 19 15.05 0.22 0.73
N LEU A 20 14.14 1.16 1.03
CA LEU A 20 13.82 2.26 0.11
C LEU A 20 15.04 3.16 -0.12
N LEU A 21 15.73 3.55 0.94
CA LEU A 21 16.96 4.36 0.84
C LEU A 21 18.09 3.59 0.13
N ALA A 22 18.26 2.29 0.38
CA ALA A 22 19.25 1.46 -0.33
C ALA A 22 18.86 1.21 -1.79
N ARG A 23 17.56 1.20 -2.11
CA ARG A 23 17.08 1.16 -3.49
C ARG A 23 17.41 2.46 -4.21
N ILE A 24 17.17 3.61 -3.58
CA ILE A 24 17.56 4.93 -4.10
C ILE A 24 19.08 5.02 -4.29
N ASP A 25 19.89 4.58 -3.32
CA ASP A 25 21.36 4.52 -3.42
C ASP A 25 21.82 3.63 -4.60
N ARG A 26 21.23 2.44 -4.75
CA ARG A 26 21.57 1.51 -5.82
C ARG A 26 21.24 2.07 -7.19
N LEU A 27 20.02 2.59 -7.38
CA LEU A 27 19.59 3.19 -8.64
C LEU A 27 20.46 4.40 -9.01
N ALA A 28 20.80 5.25 -8.03
CA ALA A 28 21.72 6.37 -8.23
C ALA A 28 23.13 5.93 -8.63
N ARG A 29 23.65 4.86 -8.00
CA ARG A 29 24.95 4.28 -8.33
C ARG A 29 24.98 3.63 -9.71
N GLU A 30 23.95 2.86 -10.04
CA GLU A 30 23.82 2.18 -11.33
C GLU A 30 23.71 3.18 -12.47
N TYR A 31 22.88 4.22 -12.31
CA TYR A 31 22.83 5.35 -13.23
C TYR A 31 24.21 5.97 -13.45
N ALA A 32 24.94 6.30 -12.36
CA ALA A 32 26.26 6.91 -12.46
C ALA A 32 27.32 5.98 -13.10
N MET A 33 27.27 4.67 -12.84
CA MET A 33 28.17 3.69 -13.47
C MET A 33 27.87 3.52 -14.95
N VAL A 34 26.59 3.40 -15.34
CA VAL A 34 26.17 3.30 -16.74
C VAL A 34 26.49 4.59 -17.50
N GLN A 35 26.35 5.74 -16.86
CA GLN A 35 26.74 7.03 -17.41
C GLN A 35 28.26 7.12 -17.61
N ALA A 36 29.06 6.70 -16.62
CA ALA A 36 30.52 6.74 -16.71
C ALA A 36 31.11 5.74 -17.72
N ARG A 37 30.49 4.55 -17.85
CA ARG A 37 30.87 3.53 -18.83
C ARG A 37 30.55 3.92 -20.28
N GLY A 38 29.57 4.83 -20.45
CA GLY A 38 29.04 5.21 -21.76
C GLY A 38 28.34 4.04 -22.46
N PHE A 39 28.16 4.17 -23.78
CA PHE A 39 27.46 3.17 -24.61
C PHE A 39 28.24 1.86 -24.82
N THR A 40 29.40 1.68 -24.18
CA THR A 40 30.26 0.51 -24.33
C THR A 40 29.65 -0.71 -23.64
N GLY A 41 29.13 -1.66 -24.43
CA GLY A 41 28.49 -2.89 -23.93
C GLY A 41 27.00 -3.01 -24.28
N TYR A 42 26.44 -2.04 -24.99
CA TYR A 42 25.15 -2.17 -25.67
C TYR A 42 25.40 -2.70 -27.08
N ASP A 43 24.58 -3.66 -27.51
CA ASP A 43 24.76 -4.34 -28.79
C ASP A 43 24.05 -3.64 -29.95
N GLY A 44 23.08 -2.75 -29.66
CA GLY A 44 22.36 -2.02 -30.69
C GLY A 44 21.45 -2.92 -31.51
N THR A 45 20.86 -3.93 -30.89
CA THR A 45 20.05 -4.94 -31.58
C THR A 45 18.75 -4.36 -32.17
N ASP A 46 18.11 -3.42 -31.45
CA ASP A 46 16.84 -2.80 -31.87
C ASP A 46 16.98 -1.27 -32.15
N ALA A 47 18.06 -0.64 -31.68
CA ALA A 47 18.40 0.75 -32.00
C ALA A 47 19.93 0.96 -32.07
N SER A 48 20.41 2.19 -32.26
CA SER A 48 21.86 2.42 -32.10
C SER A 48 22.27 2.12 -30.64
N PRO A 49 23.49 1.59 -30.37
CA PRO A 49 23.98 1.36 -29.00
C PRO A 49 23.88 2.61 -28.10
N GLU A 50 23.99 3.79 -28.71
CA GLU A 50 23.84 5.08 -28.04
C GLU A 50 22.38 5.39 -27.66
N GLN A 51 21.40 5.00 -28.49
CA GLN A 51 19.98 5.13 -28.16
C GLN A 51 19.54 4.13 -27.09
N GLU A 52 19.99 2.88 -27.16
CA GLU A 52 19.70 1.87 -26.13
C GLU A 52 20.28 2.29 -24.77
N TRP A 53 21.52 2.79 -24.76
CA TRP A 53 22.15 3.35 -23.58
C TRP A 53 21.36 4.53 -22.99
N ARG A 54 20.92 5.49 -23.83
CA ARG A 54 20.08 6.60 -23.38
C ARG A 54 18.74 6.13 -22.82
N SER A 55 18.07 5.23 -23.52
CA SER A 55 16.81 4.66 -23.07
C SER A 55 16.95 3.94 -21.72
N HIS A 56 18.09 3.26 -21.49
CA HIS A 56 18.37 2.63 -20.21
C HIS A 56 18.63 3.67 -19.11
N LEU A 57 19.36 4.74 -19.39
CA LEU A 57 19.53 5.85 -18.44
C LEU A 57 18.21 6.51 -18.07
N ASP A 58 17.34 6.75 -19.06
CA ASP A 58 16.00 7.34 -18.85
C ASP A 58 15.12 6.41 -17.98
N ALA A 59 15.20 5.09 -18.21
CA ALA A 59 14.48 4.11 -17.40
C ALA A 59 14.96 4.08 -15.94
N LEU A 60 16.28 4.10 -15.71
CA LEU A 60 16.86 4.16 -14.37
C LEU A 60 16.50 5.45 -13.63
N GLU A 61 16.47 6.58 -14.33
CA GLU A 61 16.04 7.87 -13.78
C GLU A 61 14.56 7.87 -13.40
N ALA A 62 13.68 7.40 -14.29
CA ALA A 62 12.26 7.31 -14.03
C ALA A 62 11.94 6.38 -12.83
N GLU A 63 12.64 5.25 -12.71
CA GLU A 63 12.47 4.34 -11.58
C GLU A 63 12.95 4.98 -10.26
N ARG A 64 14.07 5.73 -10.30
CA ARG A 64 14.57 6.47 -9.15
C ARG A 64 13.56 7.53 -8.70
N GLU A 65 13.09 8.39 -9.60
CA GLU A 65 12.12 9.44 -9.29
C GLU A 65 10.83 8.87 -8.69
N THR A 66 10.31 7.78 -9.26
CA THR A 66 9.12 7.10 -8.73
C THR A 66 9.37 6.57 -7.31
N THR A 67 10.55 6.03 -7.05
CA THR A 67 10.93 5.50 -5.72
C THR A 67 11.14 6.62 -4.70
N GLU A 68 11.73 7.75 -5.09
CA GLU A 68 11.90 8.94 -4.26
C GLU A 68 10.56 9.58 -3.88
N GLN A 69 9.66 9.71 -4.86
CA GLN A 69 8.30 10.20 -4.65
C GLN A 69 7.55 9.30 -3.66
N LEU A 70 7.62 7.98 -3.85
CA LEU A 70 7.05 7.00 -2.94
C LEU A 70 7.63 7.12 -1.53
N ALA A 71 8.95 7.29 -1.39
CA ALA A 71 9.60 7.47 -0.09
C ALA A 71 9.06 8.71 0.65
N ILE A 72 8.89 9.83 -0.05
CA ILE A 72 8.34 11.08 0.49
C ILE A 72 6.88 10.89 0.89
N GLU A 73 6.06 10.27 0.03
CA GLU A 73 4.65 9.96 0.30
C GLU A 73 4.48 9.02 1.51
N LEU A 74 5.43 8.11 1.70
CA LEU A 74 5.52 7.21 2.85
C LEU A 74 6.15 7.86 4.10
N GLY A 75 6.46 9.16 4.05
CA GLY A 75 6.90 9.96 5.19
C GLY A 75 8.39 9.89 5.52
N ILE A 76 9.24 9.39 4.61
CA ILE A 76 10.69 9.50 4.75
C ILE A 76 11.09 10.98 4.60
N PRO A 77 11.87 11.56 5.53
CA PRO A 77 12.27 12.95 5.41
C PRO A 77 13.07 13.22 4.12
N PRO A 78 12.78 14.30 3.36
CA PRO A 78 13.43 14.58 2.08
C PRO A 78 14.96 14.63 2.15
N GLN A 79 15.53 15.09 3.27
CA GLN A 79 16.98 15.15 3.47
C GLN A 79 17.65 13.77 3.53
N TRP A 80 16.92 12.70 3.86
CA TRP A 80 17.45 11.33 3.86
C TRP A 80 17.41 10.70 2.47
N VAL A 81 16.36 10.99 1.71
CA VAL A 81 16.26 10.65 0.28
C VAL A 81 17.42 11.30 -0.48
N GLU A 82 17.65 12.59 -0.26
CA GLU A 82 18.74 13.36 -0.85
C GLU A 82 20.13 12.80 -0.48
N HIS A 83 20.32 12.39 0.77
CA HIS A 83 21.58 11.78 1.22
C HIS A 83 21.83 10.42 0.55
N ALA A 84 20.82 9.56 0.43
CA ALA A 84 20.95 8.27 -0.24
C ALA A 84 21.27 8.43 -1.74
N ARG A 85 20.64 9.40 -2.40
CA ARG A 85 20.93 9.77 -3.79
C ARG A 85 22.39 10.21 -3.97
N THR A 86 22.85 11.14 -3.12
CA THR A 86 24.22 11.67 -3.17
C THR A 86 25.26 10.58 -2.91
N ASN A 87 25.04 9.74 -1.89
CA ASN A 87 25.94 8.64 -1.53
C ASN A 87 26.10 7.62 -2.68
N GLY A 88 25.01 7.28 -3.38
CA GLY A 88 25.05 6.40 -4.55
C GLY A 88 25.89 6.97 -5.70
N THR A 89 25.73 8.27 -5.98
CA THR A 89 26.51 8.95 -7.04
C THR A 89 28.00 9.09 -6.71
N GLU A 90 28.35 9.36 -5.45
CA GLU A 90 29.74 9.48 -5.01
C GLU A 90 30.43 8.11 -4.95
N ALA A 91 29.72 7.06 -4.51
CA ALA A 91 30.24 5.69 -4.49
C ALA A 91 30.59 5.16 -5.89
N ALA A 92 29.90 5.62 -6.94
CA ALA A 92 30.24 5.29 -8.33
C ALA A 92 31.53 5.97 -8.81
N GLN A 93 31.92 7.11 -8.21
CA GLN A 93 33.15 7.84 -8.54
C GLN A 93 34.39 7.24 -7.86
N HIS A 94 34.20 6.50 -6.77
CA HIS A 94 35.25 5.82 -6.01
C HIS A 94 34.98 4.32 -5.90
N PRO A 95 35.17 3.53 -6.98
CA PRO A 95 35.08 2.08 -6.89
C PRO A 95 36.15 1.54 -5.93
N SER A 96 35.70 0.91 -4.83
CA SER A 96 36.57 0.10 -3.97
C SER A 96 37.30 -0.97 -4.79
N PRO A 97 38.53 -1.36 -4.41
CA PRO A 97 39.41 -2.14 -5.28
C PRO A 97 38.84 -3.54 -5.59
N THR A 98 38.68 -3.78 -6.89
CA THR A 98 38.65 -4.98 -7.75
C THR A 98 38.13 -6.34 -7.20
N PRO A 99 37.23 -7.02 -7.95
CA PRO A 99 36.72 -8.36 -7.63
C PRO A 99 37.68 -9.46 -8.16
N GLU A 100 38.76 -9.74 -7.45
CA GLU A 100 39.63 -10.90 -7.76
C GLU A 100 39.43 -12.09 -6.80
N ILE A 101 38.54 -12.00 -5.81
CA ILE A 101 38.31 -13.07 -4.83
C ILE A 101 37.01 -13.87 -5.11
N ALA A 102 36.17 -13.44 -6.06
CA ALA A 102 34.88 -14.11 -6.34
C ALA A 102 34.92 -15.27 -7.36
N ASN A 103 36.03 -15.46 -8.09
CA ASN A 103 36.13 -16.47 -9.16
C ASN A 103 36.83 -17.78 -8.74
N ALA A 104 37.00 -18.03 -7.45
CA ALA A 104 37.44 -19.33 -6.94
C ALA A 104 36.31 -19.95 -6.14
N VAL A 105 35.83 -21.12 -6.60
CA VAL A 105 34.76 -21.96 -6.03
C VAL A 105 33.36 -21.62 -6.57
N VAL A 106 32.97 -22.22 -7.70
CA VAL A 106 31.95 -23.31 -7.81
C VAL A 106 31.65 -23.56 -9.30
N ASP A 107 31.76 -24.83 -9.71
CA ASP A 107 31.32 -25.39 -11.00
C ASP A 107 29.85 -25.06 -11.33
N PRO A 108 29.52 -24.63 -12.56
CA PRO A 108 28.15 -24.38 -12.97
C PRO A 108 27.52 -25.68 -13.50
N ALA A 109 27.16 -26.59 -12.61
CA ALA A 109 26.22 -27.65 -12.95
C ALA A 109 25.61 -28.26 -11.68
N THR A 110 24.28 -28.28 -11.66
CA THR A 110 23.38 -29.05 -10.76
C THR A 110 22.95 -28.34 -9.45
N GLN A 111 21.66 -27.96 -9.38
CA GLN A 111 20.82 -27.62 -8.19
C GLN A 111 20.46 -26.15 -7.86
N ALA A 112 20.33 -25.23 -8.82
CA ALA A 112 19.90 -23.84 -8.54
C ALA A 112 18.38 -23.52 -8.70
N ASP A 113 17.54 -24.43 -9.20
CA ASP A 113 16.28 -24.00 -9.87
C ASP A 113 14.95 -24.10 -9.08
N SER A 114 14.95 -24.04 -7.75
CA SER A 114 13.67 -24.03 -7.01
C SER A 114 13.68 -23.27 -5.67
N SER A 115 14.81 -23.25 -4.98
CA SER A 115 14.89 -22.57 -3.68
C SER A 115 15.05 -21.04 -3.80
N GLU A 116 15.76 -20.55 -4.81
CA GLU A 116 15.96 -19.10 -5.00
C GLU A 116 14.70 -18.42 -5.55
N ALA A 117 14.03 -19.03 -6.54
CA ALA A 117 12.77 -18.53 -7.09
C ALA A 117 11.63 -18.50 -6.05
N SER A 118 11.56 -19.52 -5.18
CA SER A 118 10.62 -19.56 -4.05
C SER A 118 10.92 -18.45 -3.02
N SER A 119 12.20 -18.21 -2.72
CA SER A 119 12.64 -17.13 -1.84
C SER A 119 12.32 -15.73 -2.40
N ALA A 120 12.56 -15.52 -3.70
CA ALA A 120 12.23 -14.26 -4.39
C ALA A 120 10.72 -13.99 -4.39
N SER A 121 9.91 -15.03 -4.63
CA SER A 121 8.44 -14.92 -4.65
C SER A 121 7.89 -14.62 -3.25
N LYS A 122 8.42 -15.28 -2.21
CA LYS A 122 8.10 -14.98 -0.80
C LYS A 122 8.44 -13.52 -0.46
N GLN A 123 9.62 -13.05 -0.88
CA GLN A 123 10.04 -11.68 -0.61
C GLN A 123 9.15 -10.65 -1.31
N LEU A 124 8.73 -10.91 -2.55
CA LEU A 124 7.78 -10.07 -3.28
C LEU A 124 6.45 -9.94 -2.52
N PHE A 125 5.86 -11.04 -2.06
CA PHE A 125 4.61 -10.99 -1.29
C PHE A 125 4.76 -10.23 0.03
N ILE A 126 5.90 -10.37 0.71
CA ILE A 126 6.21 -9.59 1.91
C ILE A 126 6.29 -8.10 1.58
N ASP A 127 7.02 -7.72 0.53
CA ASP A 127 7.20 -6.32 0.16
C ASP A 127 5.86 -5.66 -0.21
N MET A 128 4.95 -6.41 -0.85
CA MET A 128 3.58 -5.95 -1.10
C MET A 128 2.73 -5.87 0.17
N ALA A 129 2.82 -6.86 1.06
CA ALA A 129 2.06 -6.88 2.31
C ALA A 129 2.40 -5.67 3.19
N VAL A 130 3.67 -5.25 3.19
CA VAL A 130 4.14 -4.07 3.95
C VAL A 130 3.38 -2.80 3.55
N VAL A 131 3.07 -2.61 2.27
CA VAL A 131 2.33 -1.43 1.79
C VAL A 131 0.91 -1.42 2.36
N ASP A 132 0.20 -2.55 2.25
CA ASP A 132 -1.15 -2.67 2.78
C ASP A 132 -1.18 -2.54 4.32
N VAL A 133 -0.22 -3.12 5.04
CA VAL A 133 -0.07 -2.98 6.50
C VAL A 133 0.15 -1.52 6.90
N TRP A 134 0.95 -0.78 6.15
CA TRP A 134 1.16 0.64 6.40
C TRP A 134 -0.14 1.44 6.24
N HIS A 135 -0.91 1.20 5.17
CA HIS A 135 -2.21 1.84 4.98
C HIS A 135 -3.14 1.55 6.16
N VAL A 136 -3.22 0.30 6.63
CA VAL A 136 -4.06 -0.04 7.79
C VAL A 136 -3.59 0.70 9.05
N HIS A 137 -2.29 0.79 9.33
CA HIS A 137 -1.78 1.55 10.49
C HIS A 137 -2.07 3.05 10.38
N ARG A 138 -1.91 3.62 9.18
CA ARG A 138 -2.20 5.02 8.89
C ARG A 138 -3.69 5.31 9.08
N MET A 139 -4.56 4.46 8.57
CA MET A 139 -6.01 4.56 8.73
C MET A 139 -6.44 4.40 10.19
N ALA A 140 -5.84 3.47 10.94
CA ALA A 140 -6.09 3.32 12.37
C ALA A 140 -5.74 4.59 13.16
N LEU A 141 -4.61 5.23 12.85
CA LEU A 141 -4.22 6.52 13.44
C LEU A 141 -5.17 7.66 13.07
N LEU A 142 -5.58 7.74 11.81
CA LEU A 142 -6.52 8.76 11.35
C LEU A 142 -7.90 8.60 12.00
N SER A 143 -8.43 7.38 12.06
CA SER A 143 -9.69 7.05 12.74
C SER A 143 -9.62 7.42 14.21
N ALA A 144 -8.62 6.95 14.96
CA ALA A 144 -8.49 7.26 16.38
C ALA A 144 -8.37 8.77 16.66
N ALA A 145 -7.57 9.50 15.87
CA ALA A 145 -7.41 10.94 16.03
C ALA A 145 -8.70 11.71 15.68
N ARG A 146 -9.41 11.28 14.64
CA ARG A 146 -10.67 11.89 14.21
C ARG A 146 -11.77 11.66 15.24
N ASP A 147 -11.92 10.44 15.74
CA ASP A 147 -12.91 10.08 16.76
C ASP A 147 -12.69 10.89 18.05
N ALA A 148 -11.44 11.05 18.49
CA ALA A 148 -11.11 11.84 19.66
C ALA A 148 -11.36 13.35 19.48
N ARG A 149 -11.24 13.88 18.26
CA ARG A 149 -11.56 15.28 17.95
C ARG A 149 -13.06 15.51 17.78
N LEU A 150 -13.79 14.54 17.23
CA LEU A 150 -15.25 14.55 17.15
C LEU A 150 -15.89 14.48 18.54
N SER A 151 -15.44 13.56 19.40
CA SER A 151 -15.95 13.44 20.79
C SER A 151 -15.65 14.69 21.62
N ALA A 152 -14.53 15.37 21.35
CA ALA A 152 -14.19 16.65 21.97
C ALA A 152 -14.94 17.86 21.37
N GLY A 153 -15.79 17.66 20.35
CA GLY A 153 -16.51 18.74 19.67
C GLY A 153 -15.62 19.71 18.88
N ARG A 154 -14.38 19.31 18.56
CA ARG A 154 -13.39 20.15 17.85
C ARG A 154 -13.51 20.07 16.34
N LEU A 155 -13.98 18.94 15.82
CA LEU A 155 -14.14 18.76 14.38
C LEU A 155 -15.37 19.55 13.88
N GLY A 156 -15.15 20.73 13.30
CA GLY A 156 -16.22 21.64 12.84
C GLY A 156 -17.03 21.15 11.62
N LEU A 157 -16.68 20.00 11.03
CA LEU A 157 -17.30 19.46 9.82
C LEU A 157 -18.38 18.40 10.08
N GLY A 158 -18.62 18.02 11.34
CA GLY A 158 -19.64 17.03 11.72
C GLY A 158 -19.33 15.59 11.26
N ALA A 159 -20.22 14.66 11.57
CA ALA A 159 -20.10 13.26 11.13
C ALA A 159 -20.67 13.09 9.70
N ASP A 160 -19.95 12.36 8.86
CA ASP A 160 -20.35 11.99 7.50
C ASP A 160 -20.45 10.46 7.42
N PRO A 161 -21.65 9.87 7.62
CA PRO A 161 -21.81 8.43 7.76
C PRO A 161 -21.44 7.62 6.51
N VAL A 162 -21.57 8.22 5.32
CA VAL A 162 -21.26 7.54 4.06
C VAL A 162 -19.75 7.48 3.85
N ALA A 163 -19.06 8.59 4.07
CA ALA A 163 -17.60 8.62 4.03
C ALA A 163 -17.00 7.68 5.10
N ASP A 164 -17.61 7.65 6.29
CA ASP A 164 -17.17 6.79 7.40
C ASP A 164 -17.27 5.30 7.05
N MET A 165 -18.40 4.88 6.49
CA MET A 165 -18.57 3.52 6.00
C MET A 165 -17.55 3.16 4.92
N GLN A 166 -17.30 4.06 3.97
CA GLN A 166 -16.34 3.81 2.89
C GLN A 166 -14.90 3.75 3.42
N PHE A 167 -14.55 4.59 4.40
CA PHE A 167 -13.27 4.52 5.10
C PHE A 167 -13.07 3.16 5.76
N HIS A 168 -14.05 2.68 6.53
CA HIS A 168 -13.95 1.38 7.21
C HIS A 168 -13.92 0.22 6.21
N ARG A 169 -14.68 0.29 5.11
CA ARG A 169 -14.59 -0.69 4.02
C ARG A 169 -13.19 -0.73 3.41
N ASN A 170 -12.57 0.42 3.16
CA ASN A 170 -11.21 0.48 2.63
C ASN A 170 -10.17 -0.03 3.62
N MET A 171 -10.35 0.24 4.93
CA MET A 171 -9.48 -0.32 5.97
C MET A 171 -9.54 -1.84 5.99
N ALA A 172 -10.76 -2.39 5.92
CA ALA A 172 -10.98 -3.83 5.85
C ALA A 172 -10.36 -4.43 4.58
N LEU A 173 -10.43 -3.74 3.44
CA LEU A 173 -9.82 -4.18 2.18
C LEU A 173 -8.29 -4.27 2.29
N HIS A 174 -7.61 -3.23 2.77
CA HIS A 174 -6.15 -3.26 2.96
C HIS A 174 -5.75 -4.33 3.98
N HIS A 175 -6.54 -4.50 5.06
CA HIS A 175 -6.30 -5.56 6.04
C HIS A 175 -6.41 -6.97 5.41
N GLN A 176 -7.45 -7.22 4.62
CA GLN A 176 -7.65 -8.47 3.90
C GLN A 176 -6.52 -8.75 2.91
N ARG A 177 -6.06 -7.73 2.17
CA ARG A 177 -4.94 -7.86 1.23
C ARG A 177 -3.64 -8.21 1.94
N ALA A 178 -3.32 -7.50 3.03
CA ALA A 178 -2.16 -7.80 3.86
C ALA A 178 -2.21 -9.22 4.44
N ALA A 179 -3.40 -9.68 4.87
CA ALA A 179 -3.63 -11.04 5.33
C ALA A 179 -3.36 -12.07 4.22
N GLY A 180 -3.96 -11.88 3.04
CA GLY A 180 -3.81 -12.77 1.90
C GLY A 180 -2.37 -12.82 1.36
N LEU A 181 -1.65 -11.71 1.39
CA LEU A 181 -0.22 -11.67 1.04
C LEU A 181 0.66 -12.36 2.08
N SER A 182 0.31 -12.26 3.37
CA SER A 182 0.98 -13.02 4.44
C SER A 182 0.75 -14.53 4.29
N ASP A 183 -0.47 -14.91 3.89
CA ASP A 183 -0.85 -16.29 3.57
C ASP A 183 -0.06 -16.83 2.38
N ALA A 184 0.04 -16.06 1.29
CA ALA A 184 0.83 -16.41 0.11
C ALA A 184 2.34 -16.53 0.42
N ALA A 185 2.86 -15.69 1.31
CA ALA A 185 4.23 -15.74 1.79
C ALA A 185 4.50 -16.84 2.83
N GLN A 186 3.45 -17.56 3.28
CA GLN A 186 3.52 -18.59 4.33
C GLN A 186 4.26 -18.09 5.58
N LEU A 187 3.92 -16.88 6.04
CA LEU A 187 4.60 -16.28 7.18
C LEU A 187 4.37 -17.11 8.45
N SER A 188 5.46 -17.33 9.17
CA SER A 188 5.43 -17.89 10.52
C SER A 188 4.82 -16.89 11.51
N GLU A 189 4.33 -17.38 12.65
CA GLU A 189 3.78 -16.53 13.71
C GLU A 189 4.70 -15.37 14.12
N PRO A 190 6.03 -15.55 14.34
CA PRO A 190 6.92 -14.43 14.65
C PRO A 190 7.13 -13.46 13.47
N GLU A 191 7.03 -13.93 12.21
CA GLU A 191 7.10 -13.05 11.03
C GLU A 191 5.83 -12.20 10.91
N VAL A 192 4.64 -12.78 11.15
CA VAL A 192 3.38 -12.03 11.22
C VAL A 192 3.44 -11.01 12.37
N ALA A 193 3.85 -11.42 13.57
CA ALA A 193 3.99 -10.50 14.70
C ALA A 193 4.99 -9.36 14.39
N ALA A 194 6.11 -9.66 13.73
CA ALA A 194 7.10 -8.66 13.33
C ALA A 194 6.63 -7.75 12.19
N LEU A 195 5.71 -8.20 11.34
CA LEU A 195 5.12 -7.36 10.30
C LEU A 195 4.17 -6.31 10.90
N TRP A 196 3.38 -6.68 11.91
CA TRP A 196 2.28 -5.85 12.45
C TRP A 196 2.58 -5.12 13.78
N ASP A 197 3.47 -5.66 14.62
CA ASP A 197 3.79 -5.07 15.93
C ASP A 197 5.25 -5.25 16.37
N SER A 198 6.13 -5.23 15.38
CA SER A 198 7.54 -4.94 15.56
C SER A 198 7.72 -3.71 16.49
N PRO A 199 8.68 -3.66 17.44
CA PRO A 199 8.99 -2.44 18.19
C PRO A 199 9.16 -1.16 17.35
N GLN A 200 9.28 -1.26 16.04
CA GLN A 200 9.53 -0.13 15.17
C GLN A 200 8.32 0.21 14.37
N VAL A 201 7.51 -0.76 14.02
CA VAL A 201 6.10 -0.50 13.76
C VAL A 201 5.51 0.28 14.94
N ARG A 202 5.82 -0.08 16.19
CA ARG A 202 5.46 0.73 17.37
C ARG A 202 6.11 2.11 17.37
N THR A 203 7.41 2.21 17.10
CA THR A 203 8.13 3.51 17.07
C THR A 203 7.60 4.45 15.99
N ALA A 204 7.45 3.98 14.76
CA ALA A 204 6.87 4.74 13.65
C ALA A 204 5.42 5.13 13.93
N ARG A 205 4.63 4.25 14.54
CA ARG A 205 3.27 4.58 15.00
C ARG A 205 3.29 5.75 15.98
N HIS A 206 4.20 5.77 16.95
CA HIS A 206 4.37 6.90 17.87
C HIS A 206 4.86 8.17 17.18
N GLN A 207 5.80 8.08 16.23
CA GLN A 207 6.27 9.25 15.47
C GLN A 207 5.16 9.84 14.58
N ALA A 208 4.41 8.99 13.88
CA ALA A 208 3.25 9.39 13.08
C ALA A 208 2.15 10.00 13.98
N ALA A 209 1.92 9.43 15.17
CA ALA A 209 1.01 10.02 16.15
C ALA A 209 1.44 11.42 16.60
N GLN A 210 2.74 11.64 16.86
CA GLN A 210 3.28 12.97 17.18
C GLN A 210 3.07 13.97 16.04
N GLN A 211 3.19 13.52 14.78
CA GLN A 211 2.91 14.35 13.62
C GLN A 211 1.43 14.71 13.52
N ILE A 212 0.53 13.74 13.65
CA ILE A 212 -0.93 13.93 13.60
C ILE A 212 -1.41 14.88 14.72
N ASN A 213 -0.80 14.80 15.90
CA ASN A 213 -1.10 15.70 17.02
C ASN A 213 -0.74 17.17 16.74
N ARG A 214 0.12 17.45 15.75
CA ARG A 214 0.47 18.81 15.32
C ARG A 214 -0.44 19.34 14.21
N TRP A 215 -1.26 18.49 13.60
CA TRP A 215 -2.18 18.90 12.55
C TRP A 215 -3.38 19.64 13.10
N ASP A 216 -3.85 20.61 12.32
CA ASP A 216 -5.17 21.18 12.51
C ASP A 216 -6.27 20.18 12.05
N ASP A 217 -7.52 20.51 12.39
CA ASP A 217 -8.65 19.64 12.13
C ASP A 217 -8.96 19.52 10.62
N LEU A 218 -8.65 20.55 9.83
CA LEU A 218 -8.86 20.54 8.38
C LEU A 218 -7.87 19.59 7.69
N HIS A 219 -6.60 19.62 8.07
CA HIS A 219 -5.57 18.74 7.55
C HIS A 219 -5.82 17.28 7.93
N LEU A 220 -6.25 17.03 9.18
CA LEU A 220 -6.68 15.69 9.57
C LEU A 220 -7.83 15.20 8.70
N GLU A 221 -8.89 16.00 8.56
CA GLU A 221 -10.08 15.59 7.81
C GLU A 221 -9.76 15.39 6.32
N PHE A 222 -8.91 16.25 5.74
CA PHE A 222 -8.42 16.08 4.37
C PHE A 222 -7.71 14.73 4.19
N GLU A 223 -6.75 14.43 5.07
CA GLU A 223 -6.00 13.17 5.02
C GLU A 223 -6.90 11.94 5.27
N TRP A 224 -7.88 12.05 6.15
CA TRP A 224 -8.87 11.00 6.37
C TRP A 224 -9.74 10.77 5.12
N ARG A 225 -10.21 11.84 4.46
CA ARG A 225 -11.03 11.77 3.23
C ARG A 225 -10.28 11.19 2.03
N ARG A 226 -8.95 11.24 1.99
CA ARG A 226 -8.18 10.53 0.95
C ARG A 226 -8.47 9.03 0.95
N TYR A 227 -8.77 8.46 2.12
CA TYR A 227 -9.10 7.05 2.29
C TYR A 227 -10.60 6.75 2.15
N THR A 228 -11.45 7.72 1.83
CA THR A 228 -12.88 7.49 1.58
C THR A 228 -13.17 7.32 0.09
N GLN A 229 -12.16 7.37 -0.77
CA GLN A 229 -12.34 7.14 -2.21
C GLN A 229 -12.57 5.65 -2.47
N PRO A 230 -13.50 5.29 -3.38
CA PRO A 230 -13.71 3.89 -3.73
C PRO A 230 -12.45 3.27 -4.32
N VAL A 231 -12.01 2.15 -3.76
CA VAL A 231 -10.90 1.36 -4.30
C VAL A 231 -11.48 0.21 -5.13
N THR A 232 -11.03 0.08 -6.38
CA THR A 232 -11.48 -0.97 -7.31
C THR A 232 -10.62 -2.23 -7.25
N ASP A 233 -9.51 -2.18 -6.53
CA ASP A 233 -8.57 -3.28 -6.46
C ASP A 233 -9.17 -4.47 -5.71
N PRO A 234 -8.88 -5.70 -6.17
CA PRO A 234 -9.37 -6.89 -5.49
C PRO A 234 -8.72 -7.06 -4.11
N ALA A 235 -9.48 -7.66 -3.19
CA ALA A 235 -9.03 -8.01 -1.85
C ALA A 235 -7.92 -9.06 -1.84
N LEU A 236 -7.88 -9.91 -2.88
CA LEU A 236 -6.78 -10.84 -3.11
C LEU A 236 -6.24 -10.60 -4.52
N PRO A 237 -4.94 -10.28 -4.67
CA PRO A 237 -4.34 -10.17 -5.99
C PRO A 237 -4.48 -11.45 -6.82
N PRO A 238 -4.71 -11.34 -8.14
CA PRO A 238 -5.09 -12.47 -9.01
C PRO A 238 -4.00 -13.53 -9.19
N TYR A 239 -2.75 -13.21 -8.86
CA TYR A 239 -1.61 -14.14 -8.92
C TYR A 239 -1.42 -14.95 -7.63
N ILE A 240 -2.22 -14.72 -6.58
CA ILE A 240 -2.22 -15.57 -5.38
C ILE A 240 -3.08 -16.80 -5.68
N PRO A 241 -2.54 -18.03 -5.62
CA PRO A 241 -3.32 -19.23 -5.86
C PRO A 241 -4.44 -19.38 -4.81
N THR A 242 -5.68 -19.49 -5.28
CA THR A 242 -6.87 -19.71 -4.44
C THR A 242 -7.48 -21.08 -4.68
N ASP A 243 -8.04 -21.68 -3.64
CA ASP A 243 -8.89 -22.86 -3.78
C ASP A 243 -10.18 -22.47 -4.52
N PRO A 244 -10.50 -23.12 -5.66
CA PRO A 244 -11.69 -22.79 -6.44
C PRO A 244 -13.01 -23.07 -5.72
N ALA A 245 -13.03 -23.90 -4.67
CA ALA A 245 -14.24 -24.20 -3.91
C ALA A 245 -14.53 -23.16 -2.81
N THR A 246 -13.49 -22.57 -2.22
CA THR A 246 -13.62 -21.67 -1.05
C THR A 246 -13.25 -20.22 -1.36
N GLY A 247 -12.54 -19.96 -2.46
CA GLY A 247 -11.98 -18.65 -2.79
C GLY A 247 -10.85 -18.21 -1.86
N ALA A 248 -10.44 -19.06 -0.91
CA ALA A 248 -9.38 -18.76 0.04
C ALA A 248 -8.00 -19.07 -0.55
N PRO A 249 -6.93 -18.38 -0.12
CA PRO A 249 -5.56 -18.74 -0.49
C PRO A 249 -5.26 -20.20 -0.18
N THR A 250 -4.58 -20.91 -1.09
CA THR A 250 -4.19 -22.32 -0.88
C THR A 250 -3.04 -22.48 0.12
N SER A 251 -2.28 -21.40 0.32
CA SER A 251 -1.24 -21.27 1.34
C SER A 251 -1.76 -20.45 2.51
N ARG A 252 -1.28 -20.71 3.73
CA ARG A 252 -1.74 -20.01 4.93
C ARG A 252 -0.58 -19.63 5.83
N ALA A 253 -0.65 -18.43 6.39
CA ALA A 253 0.22 -18.00 7.46
C ALA A 253 -0.10 -18.79 8.74
N GLN A 254 0.89 -18.91 9.62
CA GLN A 254 0.73 -19.68 10.86
C GLN A 254 -0.09 -18.93 11.93
N ALA A 255 -0.27 -17.62 11.77
CA ALA A 255 -1.06 -16.78 12.68
C ALA A 255 -1.88 -15.74 11.90
N PRO A 256 -3.09 -15.39 12.37
CA PRO A 256 -3.87 -14.32 11.77
C PRO A 256 -3.26 -12.94 12.12
N PRO A 257 -3.40 -11.95 11.23
CA PRO A 257 -3.06 -10.56 11.56
C PRO A 257 -3.98 -10.00 12.65
N PRO A 258 -3.55 -8.99 13.43
CA PRO A 258 -4.39 -8.32 14.41
C PRO A 258 -5.61 -7.68 13.74
N ALA A 259 -6.74 -7.66 14.46
CA ALA A 259 -7.97 -7.08 13.94
C ALA A 259 -7.84 -5.55 13.77
N PRO A 260 -8.51 -4.93 12.79
CA PRO A 260 -8.54 -3.47 12.62
C PRO A 260 -8.88 -2.70 13.91
N GLU A 261 -9.82 -3.20 14.72
CA GLU A 261 -10.24 -2.58 15.98
C GLU A 261 -9.12 -2.57 17.02
N GLU A 262 -8.32 -3.65 17.06
CA GLU A 262 -7.14 -3.73 17.91
C GLU A 262 -6.09 -2.71 17.47
N LEU A 263 -5.88 -2.55 16.16
CA LEU A 263 -4.96 -1.56 15.60
C LEU A 263 -5.40 -0.13 15.90
N ILE A 264 -6.70 0.16 15.84
CA ILE A 264 -7.27 1.45 16.27
C ILE A 264 -7.00 1.68 17.77
N GLY A 265 -7.18 0.67 18.61
CA GLY A 265 -6.84 0.75 20.04
C GLY A 265 -5.36 1.08 20.28
N ARG A 266 -4.46 0.39 19.58
CA ARG A 266 -3.01 0.67 19.63
C ARG A 266 -2.66 2.07 19.12
N ALA A 267 -3.36 2.55 18.09
CA ALA A 267 -3.18 3.89 17.54
C ALA A 267 -3.67 4.97 18.51
N ALA A 268 -4.81 4.77 19.16
CA ALA A 268 -5.33 5.66 20.21
C ALA A 268 -4.34 5.81 21.37
N ALA A 269 -3.78 4.69 21.85
CA ALA A 269 -2.74 4.70 22.88
C ALA A 269 -1.49 5.49 22.43
N ALA A 270 -1.06 5.34 21.17
CA ALA A 270 0.09 6.06 20.62
C ALA A 270 -0.14 7.58 20.51
N LEU A 271 -1.38 8.00 20.28
CA LEU A 271 -1.81 9.40 20.26
C LEU A 271 -1.94 10.02 21.66
N GLY A 272 -1.85 9.20 22.72
CA GLY A 272 -2.09 9.63 24.10
C GLY A 272 -3.58 9.88 24.39
N ILE A 273 -4.47 9.25 23.63
CA ILE A 273 -5.91 9.36 23.82
C ILE A 273 -6.31 8.45 25.00
N ASP A 274 -6.94 9.06 26.01
CA ASP A 274 -7.48 8.35 27.16
C ASP A 274 -8.77 7.60 26.75
N PRO A 275 -8.81 6.26 26.90
CA PRO A 275 -10.01 5.48 26.59
C PRO A 275 -11.22 5.86 27.46
N GLU A 276 -11.03 6.36 28.68
CA GLU A 276 -12.14 6.78 29.56
C GLU A 276 -12.73 8.15 29.19
N ARG A 277 -11.98 8.96 28.44
CA ARG A 277 -12.41 10.28 27.98
C ARG A 277 -13.09 10.24 26.61
N THR A 278 -12.97 9.12 25.91
CA THR A 278 -13.52 8.95 24.57
C THR A 278 -14.85 8.21 24.71
N ASP A 279 -15.94 8.96 24.88
CA ASP A 279 -17.27 8.43 24.55
C ASP A 279 -17.25 8.10 23.06
N ARG A 280 -16.83 6.88 22.73
CA ARG A 280 -17.00 6.33 21.39
C ARG A 280 -18.49 6.33 21.16
N LEU A 281 -18.98 7.29 20.38
CA LEU A 281 -20.29 7.16 19.76
C LEU A 281 -20.24 5.81 19.03
N PRO A 282 -21.07 4.83 19.41
CA PRO A 282 -21.02 3.53 18.76
C PRO A 282 -21.23 3.76 17.27
N ILE A 283 -20.23 3.35 16.47
CA ILE A 283 -20.38 3.27 15.03
C ILE A 283 -21.46 2.22 14.82
N HIS A 284 -22.69 2.68 14.62
CA HIS A 284 -23.77 1.79 14.28
C HIS A 284 -23.58 1.36 12.82
N HIS A 285 -22.77 0.33 12.61
CA HIS A 285 -22.56 -0.32 11.31
C HIS A 285 -23.88 -0.81 10.66
N ALA A 286 -24.96 -0.91 11.42
CA ALA A 286 -26.30 -1.26 10.93
C ALA A 286 -27.11 -0.06 10.40
N THR A 287 -26.78 1.19 10.77
CA THR A 287 -27.76 2.28 10.66
C THR A 287 -27.72 3.02 9.33
N ALA A 288 -26.66 2.93 8.54
CA ALA A 288 -26.62 3.63 7.25
C ALA A 288 -27.52 2.99 6.19
N ILE A 289 -27.66 1.66 6.21
CA ILE A 289 -28.60 0.93 5.33
C ILE A 289 -30.04 1.20 5.78
N ASP A 290 -30.30 1.14 7.10
CA ASP A 290 -31.63 1.42 7.67
C ASP A 290 -32.05 2.90 7.57
N ILE A 291 -31.10 3.85 7.48
CA ILE A 291 -31.38 5.27 7.22
C ILE A 291 -31.61 5.55 5.73
N ALA A 292 -30.90 4.85 4.84
CA ALA A 292 -31.01 5.05 3.39
C ALA A 292 -32.22 4.35 2.76
N LEU A 293 -32.77 3.32 3.41
CA LEU A 293 -33.98 2.64 2.97
C LEU A 293 -35.23 3.27 3.62
N PRO A 294 -36.24 3.71 2.85
CA PRO A 294 -37.54 4.04 3.42
C PRO A 294 -38.12 2.79 4.13
N ALA A 295 -38.70 2.98 5.32
CA ALA A 295 -39.22 1.92 6.21
C ALA A 295 -40.36 1.06 5.60
N THR A 296 -40.78 1.37 4.39
CA THR A 296 -41.83 0.64 3.66
C THR A 296 -41.33 0.26 2.27
N THR A 297 -41.08 -1.04 2.08
CA THR A 297 -40.85 -1.65 0.77
C THR A 297 -42.15 -1.96 0.01
N ASP A 298 -43.28 -1.37 0.41
CA ASP A 298 -44.48 -1.31 -0.43
C ASP A 298 -44.31 -0.20 -1.49
N ARG A 299 -43.34 -0.41 -2.38
CA ARG A 299 -43.50 0.09 -3.75
C ARG A 299 -44.10 -1.05 -4.53
N ASP A 300 -45.42 -1.03 -4.64
CA ASP A 300 -46.13 -1.65 -5.75
C ASP A 300 -45.42 -1.20 -7.03
N TRP A 301 -44.57 -2.08 -7.55
CA TRP A 301 -43.96 -1.91 -8.86
C TRP A 301 -45.07 -2.15 -9.87
N GLN A 302 -45.93 -1.15 -10.05
CA GLN A 302 -46.89 -1.16 -11.14
C GLN A 302 -46.09 -1.09 -12.43
N SER A 303 -46.02 -2.22 -13.12
CA SER A 303 -45.61 -2.28 -14.50
C SER A 303 -46.39 -1.20 -15.25
N GLY A 304 -45.66 -0.20 -15.75
CA GLY A 304 -46.25 0.87 -16.54
C GLY A 304 -47.07 0.30 -17.69
N PRO A 305 -48.16 0.98 -18.11
CA PRO A 305 -49.03 0.47 -19.17
C PRO A 305 -48.21 0.17 -20.43
N ALA A 306 -48.45 -1.02 -20.99
CA ALA A 306 -47.76 -1.46 -22.20
C ALA A 306 -47.87 -0.39 -23.30
N PRO A 307 -46.78 -0.09 -24.03
CA PRO A 307 -46.82 0.91 -25.08
C PRO A 307 -47.85 0.52 -26.13
N ALA A 308 -48.79 1.44 -26.39
CA ALA A 308 -49.80 1.25 -27.42
C ALA A 308 -49.12 1.06 -28.79
N PRO A 309 -49.62 0.16 -29.65
CA PRO A 309 -49.06 -0.05 -30.98
C PRO A 309 -49.12 1.26 -31.78
N PRO A 310 -48.11 1.53 -32.63
CA PRO A 310 -48.06 2.77 -33.40
C PRO A 310 -49.28 2.88 -34.31
N ALA A 311 -49.91 4.06 -34.29
CA ALA A 311 -51.03 4.38 -35.16
C ALA A 311 -50.61 4.23 -36.63
N ALA A 312 -51.42 3.54 -37.43
CA ALA A 312 -51.23 3.41 -38.86
C ALA A 312 -51.17 4.80 -39.50
N ALA A 313 -50.10 5.09 -40.23
CA ALA A 313 -49.95 6.31 -40.99
C ALA A 313 -50.99 6.34 -42.12
N THR A 314 -51.94 7.26 -42.05
CA THR A 314 -52.88 7.59 -43.13
C THR A 314 -52.67 9.04 -43.56
N GLY A 315 -52.05 9.24 -44.73
CA GLY A 315 -52.15 10.46 -45.54
C GLY A 315 -50.84 11.23 -45.79
N PRO A 316 -50.80 12.06 -46.84
CA PRO A 316 -50.33 11.59 -48.13
C PRO A 316 -49.04 12.27 -48.63
N ASP A 317 -48.38 11.53 -49.52
CA ASP A 317 -47.32 11.93 -50.44
C ASP A 317 -47.63 13.24 -51.18
N LEU A 318 -46.79 14.27 -50.99
CA LEU A 318 -46.68 15.44 -51.85
C LEU A 318 -45.24 15.99 -51.81
N GLY A 319 -44.43 15.59 -52.79
CA GLY A 319 -43.34 16.45 -53.28
C GLY A 319 -43.90 17.76 -53.88
N PRO A 320 -43.07 18.78 -54.13
CA PRO A 320 -42.31 18.75 -55.39
C PRO A 320 -40.93 19.45 -55.36
N ASP A 321 -40.05 19.01 -56.27
CA ASP A 321 -38.89 19.76 -56.81
C ASP A 321 -39.40 20.88 -57.75
N PRO A 322 -38.68 22.02 -57.89
CA PRO A 322 -37.47 22.10 -58.73
C PRO A 322 -36.24 22.78 -58.12
#